data_AF-A0A231NQ59-F1
#
_entry.id   AF-A0A231NQ59-F1
#
_cell.length_a   1.000
_cell.length_b   1.000
_cell.length_c   1.000
_cell.angle_alpha   90.00
_cell.angle_beta   90.00
_cell.angle_gamma   90.00
#
_symmetry.space_group_name_H-M   'P 1'
#
loop_
_entity.id
_entity.type
_entity.pdbx_description
1 polymer ?
#
loop_
_entity_poly.entity_id
_entity_poly.type
_entity_poly.pdbx_seq_one_letter_code
_entity_poly.pdbx_strand_id
1 'polypeptide(L)'
;MNKPAFTTYDTAWCPGCGNYAILETLTGVLNQLATPPHQVVLVGGIGQAAKTNQYITANGFSGLHGRSLPAAAAIKIANNDLTVIVNTGDGDSYGEGGNHFLHNIRRNVDITHFVHDNQIYGLTKGQPSPTSDPCDPLHKAAACNMGATFNPLLVALAAGATFVARSFSGDKKHLADMMSAAIKHPGYALVDILQPCVSFNKVNTFAYYKQRVKPLDDRYDPTNKLAAIEKAMEFGDAIPIGILYQQATPTYADKRPELFDNTPLVDKHVPQSAIETLIKSYI
;
A
#
# COMPACT_ATOMS: atom_id res chain seq x y z
N MET A 1 -12.80 29.86 7.43
CA MET A 1 -13.25 28.52 7.89
C MET A 1 -12.01 27.66 8.05
N ASN A 2 -11.73 27.13 9.24
CA ASN A 2 -10.59 26.24 9.44
C ASN A 2 -10.79 25.01 8.54
N LYS A 3 -9.82 24.70 7.68
CA LYS A 3 -9.86 23.46 6.89
C LYS A 3 -9.97 22.28 7.89
N PRO A 4 -10.88 21.33 7.71
CA PRO A 4 -10.94 20.16 8.56
C PRO A 4 -9.60 19.41 8.43
N ALA A 5 -8.88 19.31 9.54
CA ALA A 5 -7.58 18.65 9.62
C ALA A 5 -7.75 17.15 9.88
N PHE A 6 -6.79 16.33 9.45
CA PHE A 6 -6.71 14.94 9.86
C PHE A 6 -6.26 14.87 11.32
N THR A 7 -7.05 14.21 12.15
CA THR A 7 -6.73 13.91 13.56
C THR A 7 -6.80 12.42 13.82
N THR A 8 -6.04 11.94 14.80
CA THR A 8 -5.99 10.53 15.17
C THR A 8 -6.88 10.22 16.37
N TYR A 9 -7.26 8.95 16.52
CA TYR A 9 -7.98 8.43 17.68
C TYR A 9 -7.10 7.50 18.51
N ASP A 10 -7.57 7.14 19.71
CA ASP A 10 -6.91 6.16 20.56
C ASP A 10 -6.74 4.82 19.84
N THR A 11 -5.51 4.30 19.86
CA THR A 11 -5.17 3.05 19.19
C THR A 11 -5.06 1.90 20.17
N ALA A 12 -5.33 0.68 19.70
CA ALA A 12 -5.17 -0.56 20.48
C ALA A 12 -3.91 -1.34 20.12
N TRP A 13 -2.89 -0.70 19.53
CA TRP A 13 -1.63 -1.35 19.18
C TRP A 13 -0.71 -1.49 20.41
N CYS A 14 0.07 -2.56 20.43
CA CYS A 14 1.06 -2.81 21.49
C CYS A 14 2.02 -1.61 21.63
N PRO A 15 2.35 -1.15 22.85
CA PRO A 15 3.34 -0.10 23.05
C PRO A 15 4.65 -0.41 22.32
N GLY A 16 5.12 0.52 21.49
CA GLY A 16 6.31 0.34 20.65
C GLY A 16 6.05 -0.31 19.28
N CYS A 17 4.80 -0.59 18.89
CA CYS A 17 4.48 -1.06 17.54
C CYS A 17 4.90 -0.03 16.47
N GLY A 18 5.48 -0.49 15.35
CA GLY A 18 5.84 0.39 14.24
C GLY A 18 4.67 1.12 13.59
N ASN A 19 3.43 0.65 13.74
CA ASN A 19 2.24 1.28 13.17
C ASN A 19 1.96 2.67 13.73
N TYR A 20 2.40 2.98 14.96
CA TYR A 20 2.27 4.34 15.52
C TYR A 20 2.98 5.37 14.63
N ALA A 21 4.22 5.07 14.21
CA ALA A 21 4.99 5.97 13.36
C ALA A 21 4.37 6.10 11.96
N ILE A 22 3.80 5.02 11.42
CA ILE A 22 3.11 5.04 10.12
C ILE A 22 1.86 5.93 10.20
N LEU A 23 1.02 5.77 11.24
CA LEU A 23 -0.19 6.56 11.43
C LEU A 23 0.11 8.05 11.60
N GLU A 24 1.09 8.39 12.45
CA GLU A 24 1.51 9.78 12.68
C GLU A 24 2.05 10.41 11.38
N THR A 25 2.89 9.68 10.65
CA THR A 25 3.48 10.15 9.39
C THR A 25 2.40 10.36 8.32
N LEU A 26 1.48 9.40 8.16
CA LEU A 26 0.37 9.51 7.21
C LEU A 26 -0.52 10.71 7.56
N THR A 27 -0.83 10.92 8.84
CA THR A 27 -1.61 12.07 9.31
C THR A 27 -0.93 13.40 8.97
N GLY A 28 0.39 13.49 9.18
CA GLY A 28 1.19 14.66 8.81
C GLY A 28 1.18 14.92 7.30
N VAL A 29 1.41 13.88 6.50
CA VAL A 29 1.40 13.97 5.03
C VAL A 29 0.04 14.43 4.51
N LEU A 30 -1.06 13.83 4.98
CA LEU A 30 -2.41 14.21 4.54
C LEU A 30 -2.76 15.66 4.89
N ASN A 31 -2.36 16.14 6.07
CA ASN A 31 -2.52 17.55 6.44
C ASN A 31 -1.70 18.50 5.56
N GLN A 32 -0.55 18.07 5.04
CA GLN A 32 0.28 18.86 4.12
C GLN A 32 -0.26 18.87 2.68
N LEU A 33 -0.83 17.76 2.21
CA LEU A 33 -1.42 17.65 0.87
C LEU A 33 -2.68 18.49 0.69
N ALA A 34 -3.28 18.97 1.78
CA ALA A 34 -4.46 19.83 1.80
C ALA A 34 -5.72 19.24 1.13
N THR A 35 -5.75 17.92 0.88
CA THR A 35 -6.96 17.16 0.52
C THR A 35 -7.86 17.05 1.75
N PRO A 36 -9.13 17.46 1.71
CA PRO A 36 -10.00 17.38 2.87
C PRO A 36 -10.32 15.92 3.25
N PRO A 37 -10.52 15.60 4.55
CA PRO A 37 -10.81 14.24 5.01
C PRO A 37 -11.93 13.50 4.29
N HIS A 38 -12.99 14.21 3.86
CA HIS A 38 -14.12 13.60 3.16
C HIS A 38 -13.81 13.20 1.71
N GLN A 39 -12.69 13.64 1.14
CA GLN A 39 -12.19 13.22 -0.18
C GLN A 39 -11.12 12.12 -0.09
N VAL A 40 -10.75 11.69 1.12
CA VAL A 40 -9.84 10.56 1.34
C VAL A 40 -10.64 9.35 1.78
N VAL A 41 -10.35 8.20 1.18
CA VAL A 41 -10.87 6.90 1.61
C VAL A 41 -9.70 5.99 1.96
N LEU A 42 -9.65 5.55 3.21
CA LEU A 42 -8.71 4.54 3.68
C LEU A 42 -9.36 3.16 3.59
N VAL A 43 -8.70 2.24 2.91
CA VAL A 43 -9.21 0.89 2.64
C VAL A 43 -8.26 -0.13 3.26
N GLY A 44 -8.81 -1.08 4.00
CA GLY A 44 -8.03 -2.05 4.77
C GLY A 44 -8.68 -3.42 4.74
N GLY A 45 -7.87 -4.45 4.85
CA GLY A 45 -8.33 -5.83 5.01
C GLY A 45 -8.45 -6.18 6.49
N ILE A 46 -7.77 -7.26 6.91
CA ILE A 46 -7.74 -7.71 8.30
C ILE A 46 -6.29 -7.83 8.78
N GLY A 47 -6.01 -7.29 9.97
CA GLY A 47 -4.68 -7.30 10.58
C GLY A 47 -4.45 -6.10 11.48
N GLN A 48 -3.30 -6.04 12.16
CA GLN A 48 -2.96 -4.85 12.97
C GLN A 48 -2.82 -3.61 12.10
N ALA A 49 -2.20 -3.74 10.93
CA ALA A 49 -2.04 -2.67 9.94
C ALA A 49 -3.37 -2.10 9.42
N ALA A 50 -4.32 -2.98 9.09
CA ALA A 50 -5.61 -2.60 8.52
C ALA A 50 -6.49 -1.76 9.47
N LYS A 51 -6.21 -1.79 10.79
CA LYS A 51 -6.89 -0.93 11.77
C LYS A 51 -6.56 0.56 11.62
N THR A 52 -5.55 0.92 10.81
CA THR A 52 -5.19 2.33 10.53
C THR A 52 -6.41 3.16 10.15
N ASN A 53 -7.35 2.61 9.38
CA ASN A 53 -8.56 3.29 8.92
C ASN A 53 -9.53 3.68 10.05
N GLN A 54 -9.39 3.06 11.22
CA GLN A 54 -10.21 3.33 12.41
C GLN A 54 -9.58 4.40 13.30
N TYR A 55 -8.32 4.78 13.04
CA TYR A 55 -7.51 5.61 13.93
C TYR A 55 -7.19 6.99 13.37
N ILE A 56 -7.81 7.39 12.27
CA ILE A 56 -7.64 8.71 11.65
C ILE A 56 -8.97 9.18 11.06
N THR A 57 -9.23 10.49 11.13
CA THR A 57 -10.42 11.10 10.51
C THR A 57 -10.31 11.08 8.98
N ALA A 58 -10.98 10.13 8.35
CA ALA A 58 -11.20 10.03 6.91
C ALA A 58 -12.42 9.11 6.67
N ASN A 59 -12.86 8.95 5.42
CA ASN A 59 -13.72 7.81 5.12
C ASN A 59 -12.92 6.52 5.28
N GLY A 60 -13.54 5.47 5.81
CA GLY A 60 -12.88 4.19 6.06
C GLY A 60 -13.70 3.02 5.54
N PHE A 61 -13.05 2.11 4.82
CA PHE A 61 -13.60 0.80 4.47
C PHE A 61 -12.75 -0.30 5.12
N SER A 62 -13.36 -1.07 6.03
CA SER A 62 -12.76 -2.26 6.63
C SER A 62 -13.37 -3.49 5.96
N GLY A 63 -12.62 -4.08 5.03
CA GLY A 63 -13.04 -5.23 4.23
C GLY A 63 -12.71 -6.56 4.88
N LEU A 64 -12.71 -7.62 4.04
CA LEU A 64 -12.28 -8.96 4.42
C LEU A 64 -10.76 -9.11 4.26
N HIS A 65 -10.20 -10.15 4.89
CA HIS A 65 -8.77 -10.45 4.80
C HIS A 65 -8.35 -10.66 3.34
N GLY A 66 -7.34 -9.92 2.90
CA GLY A 66 -6.84 -9.91 1.53
C GLY A 66 -7.79 -9.36 0.48
N ARG A 67 -8.88 -8.69 0.87
CA ARG A 67 -9.89 -8.11 -0.06
C ARG A 67 -9.92 -6.57 -0.06
N SER A 68 -8.89 -5.94 0.50
CA SER A 68 -8.70 -4.49 0.49
C SER A 68 -8.54 -3.92 -0.93
N LEU A 69 -7.67 -4.52 -1.74
CA LEU A 69 -7.37 -4.03 -3.10
C LEU A 69 -8.57 -4.08 -4.08
N PRO A 70 -9.38 -5.15 -4.15
CA PRO A 70 -10.59 -5.14 -4.98
C PRO A 70 -11.57 -4.02 -4.59
N ALA A 71 -11.79 -3.82 -3.29
CA ALA A 71 -12.66 -2.76 -2.80
C ALA A 71 -12.09 -1.37 -3.14
N ALA A 72 -10.79 -1.15 -2.93
CA ALA A 72 -10.12 0.10 -3.26
C ALA A 72 -10.23 0.44 -4.75
N ALA A 73 -10.01 -0.54 -5.61
CA ALA A 73 -10.16 -0.35 -7.05
C ALA A 73 -11.59 0.03 -7.43
N ALA A 74 -12.59 -0.66 -6.86
CA ALA A 74 -13.99 -0.34 -7.11
C ALA A 74 -14.36 1.07 -6.63
N ILE A 75 -13.90 1.48 -5.45
CA ILE A 75 -14.11 2.83 -4.91
C ILE A 75 -13.52 3.88 -5.87
N LYS A 76 -12.28 3.70 -6.32
CA LYS A 76 -11.62 4.64 -7.24
C LYS A 76 -12.27 4.66 -8.63
N ILE A 77 -12.70 3.51 -9.14
CA ILE A 77 -13.39 3.41 -10.44
C ILE A 77 -14.77 4.07 -10.37
N ALA A 78 -15.50 3.85 -9.27
CA ALA A 78 -16.82 4.44 -9.07
C ALA A 78 -16.75 5.96 -8.89
N ASN A 79 -15.77 6.44 -8.12
CA ASN A 79 -15.55 7.86 -7.88
C ASN A 79 -14.06 8.21 -7.99
N ASN A 80 -13.67 8.73 -9.15
CA ASN A 80 -12.28 9.07 -9.48
C ASN A 80 -11.78 10.35 -8.81
N ASP A 81 -12.66 11.16 -8.21
CA ASP A 81 -12.28 12.37 -7.44
C ASP A 81 -11.71 12.03 -6.05
N LEU A 82 -11.91 10.79 -5.58
CA LEU A 82 -11.41 10.35 -4.28
C LEU A 82 -9.92 10.01 -4.34
N THR A 83 -9.21 10.41 -3.28
CA THR A 83 -7.88 9.87 -2.96
C THR A 83 -8.07 8.56 -2.20
N VAL A 84 -7.67 7.44 -2.82
CA VAL A 84 -7.88 6.10 -2.25
C VAL A 84 -6.54 5.53 -1.79
N ILE A 85 -6.43 5.26 -0.49
CA ILE A 85 -5.21 4.76 0.15
C ILE A 85 -5.51 3.43 0.82
N VAL A 86 -4.71 2.42 0.50
CA VAL A 86 -4.84 1.06 1.00
C VAL A 86 -3.81 0.82 2.09
N ASN A 87 -4.23 0.45 3.29
CA ASN A 87 -3.36 0.09 4.42
C ASN A 87 -3.57 -1.37 4.79
N THR A 88 -2.54 -2.19 4.63
CA THR A 88 -2.61 -3.65 4.82
C THR A 88 -1.36 -4.16 5.52
N GLY A 89 -1.43 -5.38 6.04
CA GLY A 89 -0.22 -6.11 6.45
C GLY A 89 0.35 -6.89 5.27
N ASP A 90 1.62 -7.25 5.37
CA ASP A 90 2.30 -8.24 4.52
C ASP A 90 1.45 -9.51 4.28
N GLY A 91 0.88 -10.11 5.32
CA GLY A 91 0.01 -11.28 5.19
C GLY A 91 -1.30 -11.06 4.44
N ASP A 92 -1.91 -9.89 4.67
CA ASP A 92 -3.16 -9.51 4.03
C ASP A 92 -2.94 -9.35 2.52
N SER A 93 -1.89 -8.66 2.10
CA SER A 93 -1.67 -8.34 0.68
C SER A 93 -0.83 -9.35 -0.08
N TYR A 94 0.25 -9.85 0.51
CA TYR A 94 1.16 -10.78 -0.15
C TYR A 94 0.81 -12.24 0.11
N GLY A 95 -0.03 -12.51 1.11
CA GLY A 95 -0.58 -13.83 1.41
C GLY A 95 -1.93 -14.03 0.74
N GLU A 96 -3.02 -13.90 1.50
CA GLU A 96 -4.38 -14.17 0.99
C GLU A 96 -4.80 -13.21 -0.14
N GLY A 97 -4.28 -11.99 -0.14
CA GLY A 97 -4.54 -10.96 -1.16
C GLY A 97 -3.69 -11.07 -2.42
N GLY A 98 -2.76 -12.03 -2.51
CA GLY A 98 -1.71 -12.06 -3.54
C GLY A 98 -2.23 -11.97 -4.98
N ASN A 99 -3.33 -12.66 -5.30
CA ASN A 99 -3.91 -12.58 -6.64
C ASN A 99 -4.47 -11.18 -6.95
N HIS A 100 -5.09 -10.52 -5.96
CA HIS A 100 -5.61 -9.17 -6.13
C HIS A 100 -4.50 -8.12 -6.23
N PHE A 101 -3.39 -8.34 -5.52
CA PHE A 101 -2.16 -7.56 -5.65
C PHE A 101 -1.65 -7.56 -7.10
N LEU A 102 -1.43 -8.73 -7.68
CA LEU A 102 -0.97 -8.87 -9.06
C LEU A 102 -1.90 -8.19 -10.06
N HIS A 103 -3.21 -8.37 -9.91
CA HIS A 103 -4.17 -7.83 -10.87
C HIS A 103 -4.41 -6.31 -10.72
N ASN A 104 -4.25 -5.73 -9.53
CA ASN A 104 -4.34 -4.28 -9.36
C ASN A 104 -3.14 -3.56 -9.95
N ILE A 105 -1.94 -4.12 -9.77
CA ILE A 105 -0.74 -3.66 -10.46
C ILE A 105 -0.96 -3.59 -11.98
N ARG A 106 -1.41 -4.70 -12.57
CA ARG A 106 -1.62 -4.80 -14.04
C ARG A 106 -2.68 -3.85 -14.58
N ARG A 107 -3.73 -3.57 -13.78
CA ARG A 107 -4.77 -2.61 -14.16
C ARG A 107 -4.27 -1.18 -14.10
N ASN A 108 -3.27 -0.89 -13.26
CA ASN A 108 -2.77 0.45 -12.98
C ASN A 108 -3.91 1.40 -12.55
N VAL A 109 -4.78 0.92 -11.65
CA VAL A 109 -5.81 1.77 -11.03
C VAL A 109 -5.10 2.78 -10.12
N ASP A 110 -5.55 4.03 -10.16
CA ASP A 110 -4.96 5.15 -9.41
C ASP A 110 -5.23 5.05 -7.90
N ILE A 111 -4.51 4.16 -7.24
CA ILE A 111 -4.60 3.87 -5.81
C ILE A 111 -3.20 3.75 -5.21
N THR A 112 -3.06 4.24 -3.97
CA THR A 112 -1.82 4.10 -3.21
C THR A 112 -1.94 2.93 -2.25
N HIS A 113 -0.92 2.07 -2.20
CA HIS A 113 -0.91 0.87 -1.37
C HIS A 113 0.30 0.88 -0.42
N PHE A 114 0.00 1.11 0.86
CA PHE A 114 0.95 1.07 1.95
C PHE A 114 0.86 -0.30 2.65
N VAL A 115 1.88 -1.13 2.44
CA VAL A 115 1.98 -2.42 3.11
C VAL A 115 2.86 -2.28 4.33
N HIS A 116 2.33 -2.63 5.49
CA HIS A 116 3.04 -2.59 6.77
C HIS A 116 3.72 -3.96 6.93
N ASP A 117 4.97 -4.05 6.44
CA ASP A 117 5.72 -5.30 6.43
C ASP A 117 6.47 -5.51 7.73
N ASN A 118 5.84 -6.28 8.62
CA ASN A 118 6.41 -6.69 9.89
C ASN A 118 6.89 -8.14 9.90
N GLN A 119 6.83 -8.78 8.74
CA GLN A 119 7.24 -10.15 8.51
C GLN A 119 6.56 -11.17 9.44
N ILE A 120 5.35 -10.89 9.93
CA ILE A 120 4.65 -11.75 10.89
C ILE A 120 3.14 -11.47 11.01
N TYR A 121 2.32 -12.49 11.20
CA TYR A 121 0.88 -12.27 11.45
C TYR A 121 0.63 -11.84 12.90
N GLY A 122 0.84 -10.56 13.18
CA GLY A 122 0.78 -10.01 14.54
C GLY A 122 -0.61 -10.06 15.18
N LEU A 123 -1.70 -9.94 14.42
CA LEU A 123 -3.06 -9.97 15.00
C LEU A 123 -3.45 -11.37 15.46
N THR A 124 -3.02 -12.40 14.74
CA THR A 124 -3.34 -13.81 15.02
C THR A 124 -2.32 -14.49 15.94
N LYS A 125 -1.47 -13.70 16.61
CA LYS A 125 -0.47 -14.13 17.61
C LYS A 125 0.83 -14.69 17.06
N GLY A 126 1.28 -14.21 15.90
CA GLY A 126 2.67 -14.31 15.50
C GLY A 126 3.01 -15.51 14.62
N GLN A 127 2.15 -15.91 13.68
CA GLN A 127 2.47 -16.89 12.64
C GLN A 127 3.38 -16.28 11.58
N PRO A 128 4.18 -17.09 10.85
CA PRO A 128 4.99 -16.58 9.75
C PRO A 128 4.10 -15.99 8.65
N SER A 129 4.56 -14.90 8.04
CA SER A 129 3.99 -14.28 6.86
C SER A 129 4.79 -14.69 5.61
N PRO A 130 4.32 -14.32 4.40
CA PRO A 130 5.09 -14.55 3.17
C PRO A 130 6.47 -13.88 3.17
N THR A 131 6.62 -12.78 3.89
CA THR A 131 7.87 -11.99 3.98
C THR A 131 8.73 -12.39 5.18
N SER A 132 8.30 -13.34 6.02
CA SER A 132 9.15 -13.91 7.08
C SER A 132 10.46 -14.47 6.53
N ASP A 133 11.53 -14.25 7.30
CA ASP A 133 12.82 -14.89 7.09
C ASP A 133 12.66 -16.43 7.03
N PRO A 134 13.47 -17.12 6.21
CA PRO A 134 13.42 -18.56 6.08
C PRO A 134 13.82 -19.23 7.39
N CYS A 135 13.28 -20.42 7.64
CA CYS A 135 13.66 -21.20 8.82
C CYS A 135 15.16 -21.53 8.83
N ASP A 136 15.83 -21.21 9.93
CA ASP A 136 17.21 -21.66 10.19
C ASP A 136 17.16 -23.11 10.72
N PRO A 137 17.74 -24.10 10.01
CA PRO A 137 17.79 -25.48 10.50
C PRO A 137 18.54 -25.64 11.83
N LEU A 138 19.45 -24.71 12.16
CA LEU A 138 20.30 -24.73 13.35
C LEU A 138 19.66 -24.02 14.54
N HIS A 139 18.74 -23.08 14.31
CA HIS A 139 18.04 -22.34 15.36
C HIS A 139 16.53 -22.50 15.20
N LYS A 140 15.94 -23.34 16.07
CA LYS A 140 14.48 -23.50 16.23
C LYS A 140 13.82 -22.28 16.89
N ALA A 141 14.09 -21.08 16.41
CA ALA A 141 13.43 -19.86 16.87
C ALA A 141 12.04 -19.69 16.21
N ALA A 142 11.24 -18.81 16.82
CA ALA A 142 9.84 -18.50 16.52
C ALA A 142 9.50 -18.31 15.03
N ALA A 143 8.25 -18.60 14.68
CA ALA A 143 7.58 -18.27 13.41
C ALA A 143 8.49 -17.85 12.23
N CYS A 144 8.90 -18.84 11.45
CA CYS A 144 9.75 -18.69 10.27
C CYS A 144 9.06 -19.25 9.02
N ASN A 145 9.51 -18.80 7.84
CA ASN A 145 8.97 -19.28 6.57
C ASN A 145 9.61 -20.64 6.20
N MET A 146 8.78 -21.67 5.98
CA MET A 146 9.26 -22.98 5.50
C MET A 146 9.51 -23.02 3.99
N GLY A 147 9.02 -22.03 3.25
CA GLY A 147 9.27 -21.85 1.82
C GLY A 147 10.28 -20.74 1.54
N ALA A 148 10.32 -20.29 0.29
CA ALA A 148 11.08 -19.10 -0.08
C ALA A 148 10.36 -17.82 0.41
N THR A 149 11.14 -16.86 0.90
CA THR A 149 10.64 -15.52 1.26
C THR A 149 10.13 -14.81 0.01
N PHE A 150 8.90 -14.29 0.09
CA PHE A 150 8.29 -13.52 -0.98
C PHE A 150 8.95 -12.14 -1.06
N ASN A 151 9.47 -11.77 -2.24
CA ASN A 151 10.01 -10.43 -2.48
C ASN A 151 8.94 -9.54 -3.14
N PRO A 152 8.25 -8.68 -2.37
CA PRO A 152 7.11 -7.93 -2.91
C PRO A 152 7.50 -6.90 -3.95
N LEU A 153 8.67 -6.26 -3.82
CA LEU A 153 9.13 -5.25 -4.78
C LEU A 153 9.50 -5.89 -6.11
N LEU A 154 10.22 -7.02 -6.09
CA LEU A 154 10.57 -7.76 -7.30
C LEU A 154 9.31 -8.22 -8.04
N VAL A 155 8.34 -8.77 -7.31
CA VAL A 155 7.07 -9.20 -7.89
C VAL A 155 6.27 -8.01 -8.43
N ALA A 156 6.24 -6.88 -7.73
CA ALA A 156 5.57 -5.67 -8.22
C ALA A 156 6.19 -5.16 -9.54
N LEU A 157 7.52 -5.09 -9.59
CA LEU A 157 8.26 -4.69 -10.79
C LEU A 157 7.99 -5.65 -11.95
N ALA A 158 8.06 -6.96 -11.70
CA ALA A 158 7.78 -7.99 -12.70
C ALA A 158 6.33 -7.93 -13.21
N ALA A 159 5.37 -7.69 -12.31
CA ALA A 159 3.95 -7.53 -12.65
C ALA A 159 3.61 -6.22 -13.40
N GLY A 160 4.53 -5.26 -13.42
CA GLY A 160 4.40 -4.00 -14.16
C GLY A 160 3.90 -2.82 -13.35
N ALA A 161 4.18 -2.77 -12.03
CA ALA A 161 3.87 -1.62 -11.21
C ALA A 161 4.59 -0.36 -11.72
N THR A 162 3.89 0.76 -11.66
CA THR A 162 4.36 2.04 -12.21
C THR A 162 5.01 2.94 -11.16
N PHE A 163 4.80 2.61 -9.88
CA PHE A 163 5.52 3.18 -8.75
C PHE A 163 5.79 2.08 -7.71
N VAL A 164 7.06 1.92 -7.34
CA VAL A 164 7.54 0.92 -6.38
C VAL A 164 8.56 1.57 -5.47
N ALA A 165 8.27 1.61 -4.17
CA ALA A 165 9.15 2.18 -3.15
C ALA A 165 9.25 1.29 -1.92
N ARG A 166 10.34 1.45 -1.17
CA ARG A 166 10.51 0.88 0.17
C ARG A 166 10.82 1.97 1.17
N SER A 167 10.30 1.85 2.38
CA SER A 167 10.66 2.73 3.49
C SER A 167 10.75 1.95 4.80
N PHE A 168 11.10 2.66 5.88
CA PHE A 168 11.19 2.11 7.23
C PHE A 168 10.43 3.00 8.20
N SER A 169 9.57 2.42 9.03
CA SER A 169 8.74 3.18 9.97
C SER A 169 9.54 3.92 11.03
N GLY A 170 10.79 3.52 11.31
CA GLY A 170 11.69 4.24 12.21
C GLY A 170 12.37 5.47 11.59
N ASP A 171 12.26 5.70 10.28
CA ASP A 171 12.70 6.93 9.61
C ASP A 171 11.47 7.70 9.09
N LYS A 172 10.83 8.44 10.01
CA LYS A 172 9.59 9.18 9.73
C LYS A 172 9.73 10.21 8.61
N LYS A 173 10.90 10.85 8.48
CA LYS A 173 11.14 11.85 7.43
C LYS A 173 11.15 11.17 6.06
N HIS A 174 11.97 10.13 5.91
CA HIS A 174 12.01 9.36 4.68
C HIS A 174 10.63 8.75 4.36
N LEU A 175 9.92 8.22 5.37
CA LEU A 175 8.58 7.69 5.18
C LEU A 175 7.57 8.74 4.70
N ALA A 176 7.63 9.97 5.22
CA ALA A 176 6.76 11.07 4.78
C ALA A 176 6.98 11.39 3.29
N ASP A 177 8.23 11.43 2.86
CA ASP A 177 8.60 11.69 1.47
C ASP A 177 8.06 10.58 0.54
N MET A 178 8.22 9.31 0.94
CA MET A 178 7.70 8.16 0.16
C MET A 178 6.17 8.14 0.09
N MET A 179 5.49 8.39 1.21
CA MET A 179 4.02 8.46 1.24
C MET A 179 3.50 9.61 0.38
N SER A 180 4.12 10.79 0.46
CA SER A 180 3.72 11.95 -0.35
C SER A 180 3.90 11.68 -1.84
N ALA A 181 5.03 11.09 -2.24
CA ALA A 181 5.30 10.74 -3.63
C ALA A 181 4.31 9.69 -4.15
N ALA A 182 4.01 8.66 -3.36
CA ALA A 182 3.09 7.59 -3.73
C ALA A 182 1.63 8.05 -3.84
N ILE A 183 1.18 8.98 -2.99
CA ILE A 183 -0.17 9.58 -3.06
C ILE A 183 -0.33 10.47 -4.30
N LYS A 184 0.75 11.13 -4.73
CA LYS A 184 0.74 12.01 -5.92
C LYS A 184 0.93 11.27 -7.24
N HIS A 185 1.33 10.00 -7.20
CA HIS A 185 1.63 9.23 -8.41
C HIS A 185 0.33 8.79 -9.10
N PRO A 186 0.11 9.17 -10.38
CA PRO A 186 -1.07 8.72 -11.13
C PRO A 186 -0.92 7.24 -11.52
N GLY A 187 -1.67 6.37 -10.85
CA GLY A 187 -1.65 4.92 -11.08
C GLY A 187 -1.42 4.12 -9.80
N TYR A 188 -1.10 2.84 -9.96
CA TYR A 188 -0.89 1.97 -8.81
C TYR A 188 0.49 2.23 -8.19
N ALA A 189 0.50 2.69 -6.93
CA ALA A 189 1.72 2.99 -6.20
C ALA A 189 1.90 2.07 -4.98
N LEU A 190 2.96 1.26 -4.98
CA LEU A 190 3.32 0.41 -3.85
C LEU A 190 4.40 1.09 -2.99
N VAL A 191 4.16 1.19 -1.68
CA VAL A 191 5.21 1.42 -0.69
C VAL A 191 5.23 0.26 0.30
N ASP A 192 6.32 -0.50 0.25
CA ASP A 192 6.62 -1.56 1.20
C ASP A 192 7.31 -0.94 2.42
N ILE A 193 6.63 -0.92 3.58
CA ILE A 193 7.10 -0.22 4.78
C ILE A 193 7.60 -1.24 5.77
N LEU A 194 8.91 -1.34 5.95
CA LEU A 194 9.53 -2.14 7.00
C LEU A 194 9.04 -1.65 8.37
N GLN A 195 8.31 -2.49 9.08
CA GLN A 195 7.52 -2.11 10.25
C GLN A 195 7.76 -3.10 11.40
N PRO A 196 8.61 -2.80 12.40
CA PRO A 196 8.87 -3.77 13.48
C PRO A 196 7.61 -4.14 14.30
N CYS A 197 7.39 -5.44 14.51
CA CYS A 197 6.40 -5.99 15.45
C CYS A 197 7.06 -6.40 16.77
N VAL A 198 7.10 -5.48 17.73
CA VAL A 198 7.79 -5.69 19.02
C VAL A 198 7.27 -6.87 19.84
N SER A 199 6.01 -7.27 19.66
CA SER A 199 5.38 -8.35 20.43
C SER A 199 5.86 -9.73 19.98
N PHE A 200 5.95 -9.97 18.67
CA PHE A 200 6.13 -11.32 18.12
C PHE A 200 7.41 -11.47 17.28
N ASN A 201 7.79 -10.48 16.47
CA ASN A 201 9.02 -10.56 15.68
C ASN A 201 10.21 -10.00 16.48
N LYS A 202 11.04 -10.91 17.01
CA LYS A 202 12.20 -10.56 17.86
C LYS A 202 13.50 -10.38 17.07
N VAL A 203 13.49 -10.69 15.77
CA VAL A 203 14.67 -10.61 14.90
C VAL A 203 14.69 -9.26 14.20
N ASN A 204 13.67 -8.97 13.39
CA ASN A 204 13.60 -7.77 12.56
C ASN A 204 13.08 -6.56 13.37
N THR A 205 13.90 -6.13 14.34
CA THR A 205 13.63 -5.03 15.26
C THR A 205 13.93 -3.65 14.65
N PHE A 206 13.58 -2.57 15.36
CA PHE A 206 14.01 -1.21 14.97
C PHE A 206 15.53 -1.09 14.84
N ALA A 207 16.29 -1.69 15.76
CA ALA A 207 17.76 -1.64 15.72
C ALA A 207 18.30 -2.42 14.50
N TYR A 208 17.70 -3.58 14.21
CA TYR A 208 18.05 -4.39 13.04
C TYR A 208 17.95 -3.57 11.75
N TYR A 209 16.78 -2.95 11.52
CA TYR A 209 16.56 -2.17 10.31
C TYR A 209 17.38 -0.87 10.29
N LYS A 210 17.47 -0.13 11.40
CA LYS A 210 18.23 1.13 11.46
C LYS A 210 19.70 0.98 11.04
N GLN A 211 20.30 -0.17 11.30
CA GLN A 211 21.69 -0.46 10.88
C GLN A 211 21.81 -0.77 9.38
N ARG A 212 20.76 -1.35 8.80
CA ARG A 212 20.77 -1.99 7.47
C ARG A 212 20.16 -1.15 6.38
N VAL A 213 19.14 -0.34 6.68
CA VAL A 213 18.51 0.50 5.67
C VAL A 213 19.48 1.53 5.12
N LYS A 214 19.54 1.63 3.79
CA LYS A 214 20.37 2.59 3.06
C LYS A 214 19.48 3.35 2.07
N PRO A 215 19.28 4.66 2.24
CA PRO A 215 18.64 5.47 1.22
C PRO A 215 19.36 5.31 -0.12
N LEU A 216 18.59 5.17 -1.20
CA LEU A 216 19.12 5.28 -2.56
C LEU A 216 19.77 6.64 -2.76
N ASP A 217 20.86 6.69 -3.51
CA ASP A 217 21.60 7.93 -3.73
C ASP A 217 20.90 8.85 -4.73
N ASP A 218 21.18 10.15 -4.66
CA ASP A 218 20.52 11.17 -5.50
C ASP A 218 20.77 11.00 -7.01
N ARG A 219 21.74 10.17 -7.43
CA ARG A 219 22.03 9.88 -8.84
C ARG A 219 21.33 8.60 -9.32
N TYR A 220 20.63 7.89 -8.44
CA TYR A 220 19.84 6.73 -8.81
C TYR A 220 18.73 7.14 -9.78
N ASP A 221 18.60 6.43 -10.90
CA ASP A 221 17.56 6.66 -11.90
C ASP A 221 16.34 5.76 -11.62
N PRO A 222 15.23 6.30 -11.08
CA PRO A 222 14.03 5.51 -10.80
C PRO A 222 13.26 5.12 -12.06
N THR A 223 13.67 5.54 -13.26
CA THR A 223 13.05 5.10 -14.52
C THR A 223 13.69 3.83 -15.08
N ASN A 224 14.87 3.44 -14.56
CA ASN A 224 15.57 2.24 -15.00
C ASN A 224 15.04 0.98 -14.29
N LYS A 225 14.17 0.23 -14.99
CA LYS A 225 13.54 -0.99 -14.45
C LYS A 225 14.55 -2.09 -14.10
N LEU A 226 15.66 -2.23 -14.82
CA LEU A 226 16.65 -3.25 -14.53
C LEU A 226 17.42 -2.93 -13.24
N ALA A 227 17.82 -1.67 -13.07
CA ALA A 227 18.41 -1.19 -11.82
C ALA A 227 17.44 -1.35 -10.64
N ALA A 228 16.15 -1.08 -10.85
CA ALA A 228 15.12 -1.30 -9.84
C ALA A 228 15.00 -2.77 -9.43
N ILE A 229 15.08 -3.71 -10.38
CA ILE A 229 15.06 -5.15 -10.12
C ILE A 229 16.27 -5.56 -9.28
N GLU A 230 17.47 -5.09 -9.64
CA GLU A 230 18.69 -5.35 -8.85
C GLU A 230 18.54 -4.82 -7.41
N LYS A 231 18.10 -3.57 -7.25
CA LYS A 231 17.86 -2.97 -5.93
C LYS A 231 16.77 -3.66 -5.13
N ALA A 232 15.73 -4.17 -5.77
CA ALA A 232 14.68 -4.92 -5.10
C ALA A 232 15.19 -6.25 -4.52
N MET A 233 16.21 -6.86 -5.15
CA MET A 233 16.82 -8.12 -4.70
C MET A 233 17.85 -7.94 -3.58
N GLU A 234 18.32 -6.71 -3.33
CA GLU A 234 19.20 -6.41 -2.20
C GLU A 234 18.42 -6.47 -0.87
N PHE A 235 18.75 -7.48 -0.06
CA PHE A 235 18.22 -7.65 1.31
C PHE A 235 19.26 -8.38 2.18
N GLY A 236 19.56 -7.86 3.37
CA GLY A 236 20.64 -8.37 4.23
C GLY A 236 21.33 -7.23 4.97
N ASP A 237 22.66 -7.13 4.88
CA ASP A 237 23.44 -6.09 5.56
C ASP A 237 23.17 -4.67 5.03
N ALA A 238 22.74 -4.57 3.77
CA ALA A 238 22.24 -3.34 3.16
C ALA A 238 20.84 -3.59 2.60
N ILE A 239 19.89 -2.73 2.96
CA ILE A 239 18.51 -2.79 2.49
C ILE A 239 18.18 -1.44 1.84
N PRO A 240 18.08 -1.36 0.50
CA PRO A 240 17.75 -0.11 -0.17
C PRO A 240 16.37 0.40 0.22
N ILE A 241 16.29 1.70 0.55
CA ILE A 241 15.03 2.42 0.77
C ILE A 241 14.97 3.65 -0.14
N GLY A 242 13.77 4.03 -0.56
CA GLY A 242 13.53 5.09 -1.53
C GLY A 242 12.55 4.64 -2.62
N ILE A 243 12.42 5.47 -3.66
CA ILE A 243 11.67 5.12 -4.88
C ILE A 243 12.59 4.25 -5.75
N LEU A 244 12.33 2.95 -5.79
CA LEU A 244 13.10 2.03 -6.64
C LEU A 244 12.70 2.18 -8.10
N TYR A 245 11.41 2.41 -8.36
CA TYR A 245 10.89 2.57 -9.70
C TYR A 245 9.73 3.56 -9.75
N GLN A 246 9.73 4.43 -10.76
CA GLN A 246 8.63 5.31 -11.08
C GLN A 246 8.57 5.58 -12.59
N GLN A 247 7.39 5.40 -13.17
CA GLN A 247 7.13 5.72 -14.57
C GLN A 247 5.69 6.19 -14.75
N ALA A 248 5.50 7.30 -15.47
CA ALA A 248 4.17 7.70 -15.91
C ALA A 248 3.71 6.79 -17.05
N THR A 249 2.60 6.08 -16.85
CA THR A 249 1.93 5.29 -17.89
C THR A 249 0.43 5.47 -17.76
N PRO A 250 -0.37 5.25 -18.83
CA PRO A 250 -1.81 5.39 -18.76
C PRO A 250 -2.41 4.57 -17.61
N THR A 251 -3.18 5.24 -16.76
CA THR A 251 -3.94 4.63 -15.66
C THR A 251 -5.07 3.76 -16.21
N TYR A 252 -5.77 3.04 -15.34
CA TYR A 252 -6.99 2.32 -15.72
C TYR A 252 -8.03 3.27 -16.34
N ALA A 253 -8.15 4.50 -15.81
CA ALA A 253 -9.11 5.48 -16.29
C ALA A 253 -8.74 6.01 -17.69
N ASP A 254 -7.46 6.31 -17.93
CA ASP A 254 -6.96 6.78 -19.23
C ASP A 254 -7.19 5.74 -20.35
N LYS A 255 -7.19 4.46 -20.00
CA LYS A 255 -7.45 3.33 -20.94
C LYS A 255 -8.94 3.08 -21.21
N ARG A 256 -9.83 3.83 -20.55
CA ARG A 256 -11.30 3.65 -20.57
C ARG A 256 -12.02 5.01 -20.68
N PRO A 257 -11.71 5.86 -21.67
CA PRO A 257 -12.33 7.18 -21.81
C PRO A 257 -13.86 7.11 -21.88
N GLU A 258 -14.45 6.00 -22.33
CA GLU A 258 -15.88 5.74 -22.35
C GLU A 258 -16.53 5.69 -20.95
N LEU A 259 -15.74 5.37 -19.92
CA LEU A 259 -16.20 5.35 -18.53
C LEU A 259 -15.86 6.67 -17.79
N PHE A 260 -14.84 7.40 -18.20
CA PHE A 260 -14.27 8.53 -17.45
C PHE A 260 -14.25 9.84 -18.28
N ASP A 261 -15.42 10.35 -18.64
CA ASP A 261 -15.66 11.56 -19.45
C ASP A 261 -15.80 12.84 -18.59
N ASN A 262 -14.94 12.98 -17.57
CA ASN A 262 -14.95 14.02 -16.54
C ASN A 262 -16.12 14.00 -15.54
N THR A 263 -17.06 13.06 -15.68
CA THR A 263 -18.11 12.82 -14.65
C THR A 263 -17.83 11.49 -13.96
N PRO A 264 -17.67 11.45 -12.62
CA PRO A 264 -17.54 10.21 -11.87
C PRO A 264 -18.70 9.26 -12.15
N LEU A 265 -18.46 7.94 -12.18
CA LEU A 265 -19.51 6.95 -12.48
C LEU A 265 -20.70 7.05 -11.50
N VAL A 266 -20.44 7.38 -10.24
CA VAL A 266 -21.49 7.61 -9.24
C VAL A 266 -22.44 8.76 -9.56
N ASP A 267 -21.99 9.71 -10.38
CA ASP A 267 -22.76 10.91 -10.76
C ASP A 267 -23.34 10.80 -12.17
N LYS A 268 -23.04 9.72 -12.91
CA LYS A 268 -23.57 9.51 -14.26
C LYS A 268 -25.05 9.13 -14.22
N HIS A 269 -25.83 9.80 -15.05
CA HIS A 269 -27.24 9.48 -15.27
C HIS A 269 -27.45 8.81 -16.63
N VAL A 270 -28.05 7.62 -16.64
CA VAL A 270 -28.45 6.93 -17.87
C VAL A 270 -29.97 7.03 -18.01
N PRO A 271 -30.50 7.76 -19.01
CA PRO A 271 -31.94 7.89 -19.19
C PRO A 271 -32.54 6.54 -19.62
N GLN A 272 -33.68 6.18 -19.04
CA GLN A 272 -34.37 4.92 -19.34
C GLN A 272 -34.67 4.78 -20.85
N SER A 273 -35.01 5.88 -21.54
CA SER A 273 -35.25 5.88 -22.98
C SER A 273 -34.06 5.38 -23.80
N ALA A 274 -32.82 5.66 -23.38
CA ALA A 274 -31.62 5.16 -24.06
C ALA A 274 -31.50 3.63 -23.92
N ILE A 275 -31.85 3.08 -22.75
CA ILE A 275 -31.88 1.63 -22.52
C ILE A 275 -32.96 0.98 -23.40
N GLU A 276 -34.15 1.58 -23.46
CA GLU A 276 -35.25 1.09 -24.30
C GLU A 276 -34.89 1.11 -25.79
N THR A 277 -34.23 2.17 -26.26
CA THR A 277 -33.72 2.25 -27.64
C THR A 277 -32.70 1.17 -27.93
N LEU A 278 -31.75 0.92 -27.01
CA LEU A 278 -30.76 -0.14 -27.16
C LEU A 278 -31.43 -1.51 -27.26
N ILE A 279 -32.36 -1.82 -26.36
CA ILE A 279 -33.10 -3.10 -26.38
C ILE A 279 -33.83 -3.28 -27.72
N LYS A 280 -34.49 -2.23 -28.22
CA LYS A 280 -35.20 -2.27 -29.52
C LYS A 280 -34.26 -2.47 -30.71
N SER A 281 -32.98 -2.11 -30.63
CA SER A 281 -32.04 -2.33 -31.74
C SER A 281 -31.66 -3.81 -31.97
N TYR A 282 -31.98 -4.70 -31.03
CA TYR A 282 -31.74 -6.14 -31.13
C TYR A 282 -32.99 -6.93 -31.57
N ILE A 283 -34.11 -6.25 -31.82
CA ILE A 283 -35.39 -6.83 -32.26
C ILE A 283 -35.68 -6.34 -33.69
#